data_AF-A0A087U8C5-F1
#
_entry.id   AF-A0A087U8C5-F1
#
_cell.length_a   1.000
_cell.length_b   1.000
_cell.length_c   1.000
_cell.angle_alpha   90.00
_cell.angle_beta   90.00
_cell.angle_gamma   90.00
#
_symmetry.space_group_name_H-M   'P 1'
#
loop_
_entity.id
_entity.type
_entity.pdbx_description
1 polymer ?
#
loop_
_entity_poly.entity_id
_entity_poly.type
_entity_poly.pdbx_seq_one_letter_code
_entity_poly.pdbx_strand_id
1 'polypeptide(L)'
;MRLANLTPSEQNSILRNVSSNSKDDLKNFFRFHPYFDGKHHLEEIMYCENIRRSHLLSLLEKFRNILITCQFEDAAVAALNKRM
;
A
#
# COMPACT_ATOMS: atom_id res chain seq x y z
N MET A 1 7.03 -2.61 16.96
CA MET A 1 5.80 -2.70 16.15
C MET A 1 4.92 -1.51 16.50
N ARG A 2 4.75 -0.53 15.59
CA ARG A 2 3.87 0.63 15.83
C ARG A 2 2.44 0.29 15.41
N LEU A 3 1.74 -0.44 16.28
CA LEU A 3 0.31 -0.74 16.15
C LEU A 3 -0.59 0.46 16.55
N ALA A 4 0.02 1.55 17.03
CA ALA A 4 -0.67 2.63 17.76
C ALA A 4 -1.53 3.56 16.90
N ASN A 5 -1.41 3.51 15.56
CA ASN A 5 -2.18 4.37 14.66
C ASN A 5 -3.26 3.62 13.86
N LEU A 6 -3.43 2.33 14.12
CA LEU A 6 -4.41 1.50 13.42
C LEU A 6 -5.70 1.42 14.23
N THR A 7 -6.81 1.61 13.55
CA THR A 7 -8.13 1.40 14.13
C THR A 7 -8.32 -0.07 14.54
N PRO A 8 -9.21 -0.38 15.50
CA PRO A 8 -9.51 -1.76 15.90
C PRO A 8 -9.94 -2.64 14.71
N SER A 9 -10.62 -2.05 13.71
CA SER A 9 -11.03 -2.73 12.48
C SER A 9 -9.83 -3.08 11.58
N GLU A 10 -8.85 -2.18 11.45
CA GLU A 10 -7.63 -2.46 10.70
C GLU A 10 -6.78 -3.54 11.39
N GLN A 11 -6.65 -3.47 12.72
CA GLN A 11 -5.95 -4.49 13.49
C GLN A 11 -6.56 -5.88 13.30
N ASN A 12 -7.89 -5.99 13.36
CA ASN A 12 -8.60 -7.24 13.12
C ASN A 12 -8.41 -7.77 11.68
N SER A 13 -8.42 -6.87 10.70
CA SER A 13 -8.24 -7.25 9.28
C SER A 13 -6.82 -7.74 9.00
N ILE A 14 -5.82 -7.11 9.61
CA ILE A 14 -4.42 -7.51 9.54
C ILE A 14 -4.23 -8.85 10.27
N LEU A 15 -4.72 -9.00 11.51
CA LEU A 15 -4.63 -10.25 12.30
C LEU A 15 -5.21 -11.46 11.56
N ARG A 16 -6.32 -11.28 10.83
CA ARG A 16 -6.90 -12.35 10.00
C ARG A 16 -6.00 -12.74 8.82
N ASN A 17 -5.23 -11.81 8.26
CA ASN A 17 -4.29 -12.06 7.16
C ASN A 17 -2.90 -12.50 7.64
N VAL A 18 -2.54 -12.25 8.89
CA VAL A 18 -1.25 -12.62 9.50
C VAL A 18 -1.02 -14.15 9.45
N SER A 19 -2.08 -14.96 9.56
CA SER A 19 -1.96 -16.43 9.48
C SER A 19 -1.50 -16.95 8.11
N SER A 20 -1.63 -16.14 7.05
CA SER A 20 -1.32 -16.57 5.67
C SER A 20 -0.01 -15.99 5.13
N ASN A 21 0.59 -15.01 5.81
CA ASN A 21 1.73 -14.24 5.31
C ASN A 21 2.97 -14.39 6.21
N SER A 22 4.17 -14.30 5.61
CA SER A 22 5.42 -14.37 6.37
C SER A 22 5.56 -13.17 7.32
N LYS A 23 6.28 -13.36 8.43
CA LYS A 23 6.65 -12.25 9.35
C LYS A 23 7.37 -11.12 8.61
N ASP A 24 8.16 -11.45 7.59
CA ASP A 24 8.87 -10.47 6.75
C ASP A 24 7.93 -9.64 5.88
N ASP A 25 6.88 -10.27 5.33
CA ASP A 25 5.86 -9.57 4.54
C ASP A 25 5.10 -8.57 5.44
N LEU A 26 4.72 -8.98 6.65
CA LEU A 26 4.08 -8.09 7.62
C LEU A 26 4.99 -6.92 8.01
N LYS A 27 6.27 -7.19 8.25
CA LYS A 27 7.25 -6.14 8.55
C LYS A 27 7.35 -5.11 7.43
N ASN A 28 7.38 -5.57 6.17
CA ASN A 28 7.38 -4.69 5.00
C ASN A 28 6.05 -3.94 4.85
N PHE A 29 4.92 -4.61 5.09
CA PHE A 29 3.61 -3.97 5.05
C PHE A 29 3.50 -2.81 6.03
N PHE A 30 3.90 -3.01 7.29
CA PHE A 30 3.91 -1.93 8.29
C PHE A 30 4.92 -0.83 7.96
N ARG A 31 6.03 -1.17 7.28
CA ARG A 31 7.00 -0.19 6.80
C ARG A 31 6.39 0.72 5.73
N PHE A 32 5.55 0.19 4.84
CA PHE A 32 4.94 0.94 3.75
C PHE A 32 3.56 1.52 4.04
N HIS A 33 2.91 1.05 5.11
CA HIS A 33 1.61 1.55 5.58
C HIS A 33 1.44 3.08 5.56
N PRO A 34 2.39 3.93 6.02
CA PRO A 34 2.21 5.38 5.98
C PRO A 34 2.08 5.96 4.56
N TYR A 35 2.58 5.26 3.54
CA TYR A 35 2.43 5.67 2.15
C TYR A 35 1.10 5.19 1.52
N PHE A 36 0.38 4.28 2.17
CA PHE A 36 -0.90 3.77 1.68
C PHE A 36 -2.09 4.66 2.06
N ASP A 37 -1.92 5.98 1.91
CA ASP A 37 -2.97 6.98 2.13
C ASP A 37 -3.71 7.38 0.83
N GLY A 38 -3.35 6.74 -0.29
CA GLY A 38 -3.86 7.03 -1.63
C GLY A 38 -3.23 8.26 -2.28
N LYS A 39 -2.39 9.02 -1.59
CA LYS A 39 -1.73 10.22 -2.15
C LYS A 39 -0.34 9.91 -2.69
N HIS A 40 0.30 8.86 -2.20
CA HIS A 40 1.63 8.46 -2.65
C HIS A 40 1.55 7.49 -3.83
N HIS A 41 2.29 7.80 -4.90
CA HIS A 41 2.42 6.94 -6.04
C HIS A 41 3.34 5.75 -5.73
N LEU A 42 3.13 4.60 -6.37
CA LEU A 42 3.98 3.43 -6.17
C LEU A 42 5.46 3.71 -6.49
N GLU A 43 5.73 4.56 -7.48
CA GLU A 43 7.09 4.96 -7.87
C GLU A 43 7.80 5.74 -6.76
N GLU A 44 7.06 6.57 -6.02
CA GLU A 44 7.59 7.32 -4.89
C GLU A 44 7.96 6.39 -3.73
N ILE A 45 7.12 5.39 -3.45
CA ILE A 45 7.41 4.35 -2.44
C ILE A 45 8.65 3.53 -2.87
N MET A 46 8.73 3.18 -4.16
CA MET A 46 9.88 2.46 -4.71
C MET A 46 11.19 3.23 -4.53
N TYR A 47 11.16 4.53 -4.82
CA TYR A 47 12.31 5.42 -4.72
C TYR A 47 12.72 5.65 -3.26
N CYS A 48 11.77 6.02 -2.38
CA CYS A 48 12.05 6.32 -0.98
C CYS A 48 12.55 5.10 -0.20
N GLU A 49 11.98 3.93 -0.45
CA GLU A 49 12.27 2.72 0.33
C GLU A 49 13.32 1.81 -0.31
N ASN A 50 13.83 2.18 -1.48
CA ASN A 50 14.77 1.42 -2.32
C ASN A 50 14.31 -0.03 -2.53
N ILE A 51 13.08 -0.18 -3.01
CA ILE A 51 12.41 -1.47 -3.23
C ILE A 51 12.11 -1.67 -4.72
N ARG A 52 12.34 -2.90 -5.23
CA ARG A 52 11.99 -3.25 -6.60
C ARG A 52 10.47 -3.32 -6.79
N ARG A 53 10.00 -2.92 -7.97
CA ARG A 53 8.59 -2.97 -8.38
C ARG A 53 7.95 -4.34 -8.13
N SER A 54 8.62 -5.43 -8.49
CA SER A 54 8.09 -6.79 -8.31
C SER A 54 7.85 -7.14 -6.84
N HIS A 55 8.75 -6.74 -5.95
CA HIS A 55 8.61 -6.98 -4.51
C HIS A 55 7.46 -6.16 -3.92
N LEU A 56 7.36 -4.88 -4.30
CA LEU A 56 6.26 -4.02 -3.87
C LEU A 56 4.91 -4.54 -4.38
N LEU A 57 4.80 -4.89 -5.66
CA LEU A 57 3.56 -5.42 -6.24
C LEU A 57 3.17 -6.77 -5.64
N SER A 58 4.13 -7.68 -5.43
CA SER A 58 3.87 -8.96 -4.77
C SER A 58 3.32 -8.77 -3.36
N LEU A 59 3.86 -7.81 -2.62
CA LEU A 59 3.35 -7.45 -1.30
C LEU A 59 1.92 -6.90 -1.37
N LEU A 60 1.66 -5.95 -2.28
CA LEU A 60 0.32 -5.39 -2.46
C LEU A 60 -0.71 -6.45 -2.85
N GLU A 61 -0.33 -7.43 -3.68
CA GLU A 61 -1.18 -8.55 -4.06
C GLU A 61 -1.54 -9.43 -2.86
N LYS A 62 -0.56 -9.77 -2.01
CA LYS A 62 -0.78 -10.56 -0.78
C LYS A 62 -1.73 -9.87 0.20
N PHE A 63 -1.71 -8.53 0.25
CA PHE A 63 -2.56 -7.73 1.14
C PHE A 63 -3.75 -7.10 0.42
N ARG A 64 -4.06 -7.52 -0.81
CA ARG A 64 -5.15 -6.93 -1.61
C ARG A 64 -6.50 -6.98 -0.91
N ASN A 65 -6.74 -8.02 -0.11
CA ASN A 65 -7.99 -8.20 0.63
C ASN A 65 -8.20 -7.15 1.74
N ILE A 66 -7.14 -6.47 2.18
CA ILE A 66 -7.21 -5.41 3.21
C ILE A 66 -6.93 -4.01 2.64
N LEU A 67 -6.35 -3.93 1.45
CA LEU A 67 -6.03 -2.67 0.79
C LEU A 67 -7.21 -2.18 -0.03
N ILE A 68 -7.59 -0.92 0.19
CA ILE A 68 -8.53 -0.22 -0.69
C ILE A 68 -7.72 0.36 -1.85
N THR A 69 -8.00 -0.06 -3.07
CA THR A 69 -7.33 0.47 -4.26
C THR A 69 -7.99 1.78 -4.68
N CYS A 70 -7.34 2.91 -4.43
CA CYS A 70 -7.69 4.19 -5.03
C CYS A 70 -6.90 4.33 -6.35
N GLN A 71 -7.61 4.47 -7.46
CA GLN A 71 -7.00 4.82 -8.74
C GLN A 71 -7.11 6.33 -8.91
N PHE A 72 -5.96 6.99 -9.05
CA PHE A 72 -5.90 8.38 -9.47
C PHE A 72 -5.58 8.41 -10.95
N GLU A 73 -6.38 9.16 -11.70
CA GLU A 73 -6.07 9.44 -13.09
C GLU A 73 -4.72 10.16 -13.15
N ASP A 74 -3.84 9.72 -14.05
CA ASP A 74 -2.52 10.32 -14.23
C ASP A 74 -2.68 11.83 -14.44
N ALA A 75 -1.82 12.65 -13.82
CA ALA A 75 -1.98 14.10 -13.86
C ALA A 75 -1.97 14.67 -15.29
N ALA A 76 -1.22 14.04 -16.21
CA ALA A 76 -1.22 14.43 -17.62
C ALA A 76 -2.51 14.01 -18.33
N VAL A 77 -3.06 12.84 -18.01
CA VAL A 77 -4.35 12.37 -18.53
C VAL A 77 -5.50 13.23 -17.99
N ALA A 78 -5.50 13.54 -16.70
CA ALA A 78 -6.46 14.44 -16.07
C ALA A 78 -6.39 15.86 -16.65
N ALA A 79 -5.19 16.35 -16.95
CA ALA A 79 -4.99 17.64 -17.60
C ALA A 79 -5.45 17.64 -19.07
N LEU A 80 -5.27 16.53 -19.79
CA LEU A 80 -5.78 16.36 -21.15
C LEU A 80 -7.30 16.31 -21.17
N ASN A 81 -7.91 15.50 -20.31
CA ASN A 81 -9.37 15.32 -20.24
C ASN A 81 -10.11 16.59 -19.79
N LYS A 82 -9.48 17.43 -18.95
CA LYS A 82 -10.03 18.76 -18.57
C LYS A 82 -9.94 19.82 -19.68
N ARG A 83 -9.19 19.56 -20.75
CA ARG A 83 -9.00 20.48 -21.89
C ARG A 83 -9.89 20.13 -23.09
N MET A 84 -10.60 19.01 -23.05
CA MET A 84 -11.67 18.65 -23.99
C MET A 84 -13.02 19.09 -23.44
#